data_AF-A0A4Q8QY96-F1
#
_entry.id   AF-A0A4Q8QY96-F1
#
_cell.length_a   1.000
_cell.length_b   1.000
_cell.length_c   1.000
_cell.angle_alpha   90.00
_cell.angle_beta   90.00
_cell.angle_gamma   90.00
#
_symmetry.space_group_name_H-M   'P 1'
#
loop_
_entity.id
_entity.type
_entity.pdbx_description
1 polymer ?
#
loop_
_entity_poly.entity_id
_entity_poly.type
_entity_poly.pdbx_seq_one_letter_code
_entity_poly.pdbx_strand_id
1 'polypeptide(L)' 'MRSVVLILVILLSETSLSFAQGHMGTPQEQQACRRDAQRFCRRQLDNDFAVQQCLQQNRSRLSKSCQKVFASHGM' A
#
# COMPACT_ATOMS: atom_id res chain seq x y z
N MET A 1 -46.05 7.56 17.30
CA MET A 1 -44.98 7.65 18.32
C MET A 1 -43.98 6.49 18.23
N ARG A 2 -44.43 5.23 18.21
CA ARG A 2 -43.53 4.06 18.01
C ARG A 2 -42.72 4.11 16.70
N SER A 3 -43.37 4.52 15.60
CA SER A 3 -42.71 4.64 14.29
C SER A 3 -41.72 5.81 14.21
N VAL A 4 -41.89 6.86 15.01
CA VAL A 4 -40.97 8.01 15.06
C VAL A 4 -39.69 7.63 15.82
N VAL A 5 -39.81 6.81 16.87
CA VAL A 5 -38.66 6.25 17.60
C VAL A 5 -37.83 5.30 16.71
N LEU A 6 -38.49 4.51 15.86
CA LEU A 6 -37.79 3.61 14.93
C LEU A 6 -36.96 4.37 13.87
N ILE A 7 -37.42 5.54 13.42
CA ILE A 7 -36.72 6.36 12.42
C ILE A 7 -35.52 7.10 13.04
N LEU A 8 -35.59 7.47 14.33
CA LEU A 8 -34.51 8.19 15.01
C LEU A 8 -33.25 7.32 15.27
N VAL A 9 -33.42 6.01 15.44
CA VAL A 9 -32.31 5.07 15.71
C VAL A 9 -31.43 4.84 14.47
N ILE A 10 -31.98 5.02 13.26
CA ILE A 10 -31.27 4.75 11.99
C ILE A 10 -30.27 5.88 11.65
N LEU A 11 -30.44 7.08 12.22
CA LEU A 11 -29.62 8.26 11.92
C LEU A 11 -28.31 8.34 12.72
N LEU A 12 -28.06 7.43 13.66
CA LEU A 12 -26.90 7.45 14.57
C LEU A 12 -25.83 6.40 14.27
N SER A 13 -26.01 5.54 13.26
CA SER A 13 -24.99 4.55 12.86
C SER A 13 -23.90 5.19 11.99
N GLU A 14 -22.95 5.82 12.68
CA GLU A 14 -21.50 5.82 12.42
C GLU A 14 -21.05 5.40 11.01
N THR A 15 -20.90 6.35 10.09
CA THR A 15 -20.07 6.14 8.90
C THR A 15 -18.60 6.37 9.25
N SER A 16 -18.03 5.50 10.07
CA SER A 16 -16.58 5.41 10.25
C SER A 16 -15.96 4.86 8.97
N LEU A 17 -15.65 5.75 8.02
CA LEU A 17 -14.87 5.42 6.83
C LEU A 17 -13.40 5.20 7.23
N SER A 18 -13.10 4.01 7.76
CA SER A 18 -11.71 3.56 7.90
C SER A 18 -11.15 3.23 6.51
N PHE A 19 -10.63 4.24 5.81
CA PHE A 19 -9.80 4.02 4.63
C PHE A 19 -8.44 3.47 5.08
N ALA A 20 -8.33 2.16 5.25
CA ALA A 20 -7.05 1.49 5.20
C ALA A 20 -6.57 1.53 3.74
N GLN A 21 -6.00 2.65 3.31
CA GLN A 21 -5.33 2.74 2.02
C GLN A 21 -4.07 1.88 2.12
N GLY A 22 -4.09 0.69 1.51
CA GLY A 22 -2.89 -0.10 1.27
C GLY A 22 -1.98 0.71 0.35
N HIS A 23 -1.08 1.49 0.95
CA HIS A 23 -0.17 2.35 0.22
C HIS A 23 0.88 1.48 -0.47
N MET A 24 0.65 1.12 -1.73
CA MET A 24 1.74 0.86 -2.67
C MET A 24 2.64 2.09 -2.58
N GLY A 25 3.92 1.92 -2.23
CA GLY A 25 4.82 3.02 -1.87
C GLY A 25 4.68 4.29 -2.73
N THR A 26 4.97 5.44 -2.13
CA THR A 26 4.93 6.77 -2.77
C THR A 26 5.71 6.80 -4.09
N PRO A 27 5.41 7.72 -5.02
CA PRO A 27 6.16 7.87 -6.26
C PRO A 27 7.68 8.02 -6.04
N GLN A 28 8.08 8.66 -4.93
CA GLN A 28 9.47 8.82 -4.52
C GLN A 28 10.10 7.46 -4.14
N GLU A 29 9.37 6.61 -3.42
CA GLU A 29 9.80 5.26 -3.06
C GLU A 29 9.90 4.35 -4.29
N GLN A 30 8.91 4.39 -5.18
CA GLN A 30 8.94 3.66 -6.45
C GLN A 30 10.15 4.09 -7.29
N GLN A 31 10.43 5.39 -7.36
CA GLN A 31 11.59 5.92 -8.07
C GLN A 31 12.91 5.42 -7.47
N ALA A 32 13.03 5.38 -6.14
CA ALA A 32 14.20 4.85 -5.44
C ALA A 32 14.45 3.36 -5.73
N CYS A 33 13.39 2.60 -5.97
CA CYS A 33 13.42 1.17 -6.30
C CYS A 33 13.39 0.84 -7.80
N ARG A 34 13.17 1.82 -8.68
CA ARG A 34 12.97 1.62 -10.12
C ARG A 34 14.08 0.82 -10.79
N ARG A 35 15.34 1.11 -10.47
CA ARG A 35 16.49 0.39 -11.05
C ARG A 35 16.53 -1.07 -10.60
N ASP A 36 16.18 -1.33 -9.35
CA ASP A 36 16.14 -2.69 -8.80
C ASP A 36 14.95 -3.47 -9.38
N ALA A 37 13.79 -2.84 -9.52
CA ALA A 37 12.62 -3.43 -10.17
C ALA A 37 12.94 -3.83 -11.63
N GLN A 38 13.61 -2.96 -12.38
CA GLN A 38 14.08 -3.25 -13.74
C GLN A 38 15.16 -4.33 -13.80
N ARG A 39 15.89 -4.60 -12.72
CA ARG A 39 16.96 -5.61 -12.68
C ARG A 39 16.44 -6.97 -12.23
N PHE A 40 15.62 -7.00 -11.18
CA PHE A 40 15.19 -8.23 -10.51
C PHE A 40 13.75 -8.62 -10.83
N CYS A 41 12.90 -7.65 -11.18
CA CYS A 41 11.44 -7.81 -11.26
C CYS A 41 10.87 -7.49 -12.65
N ARG A 42 11.65 -7.71 -13.72
CA ARG A 42 11.27 -7.37 -15.12
C ARG A 42 9.93 -7.97 -15.55
N ARG A 43 9.60 -9.17 -15.05
CA ARG A 43 8.37 -9.88 -15.41
C ARG A 43 7.13 -9.36 -14.68
N GLN A 44 7.32 -8.51 -13.68
CA GLN A 44 6.29 -8.00 -12.80
C GLN A 44 5.99 -6.53 -13.03
N LEU A 45 6.74 -5.84 -13.91
CA LEU A 45 6.64 -4.39 -14.12
C LEU A 45 5.26 -3.89 -14.57
N ASP A 46 4.40 -4.78 -15.08
CA ASP A 46 3.03 -4.46 -15.49
C ASP A 46 2.05 -4.38 -14.31
N ASN A 47 2.47 -4.76 -13.10
CA ASN A 47 1.65 -4.76 -11.90
C ASN A 47 2.45 -4.31 -10.67
N ASP A 48 2.14 -3.11 -10.18
CA ASP A 48 2.83 -2.50 -9.03
C ASP A 48 2.83 -3.39 -7.78
N PHE A 49 1.74 -4.13 -7.52
CA PHE A 49 1.69 -5.07 -6.41
C PHE A 49 2.70 -6.21 -6.59
N ALA A 50 2.78 -6.75 -7.80
CA ALA A 50 3.71 -7.82 -8.12
C ALA A 50 5.18 -7.33 -8.07
N VAL A 51 5.44 -6.08 -8.48
CA VAL A 51 6.76 -5.44 -8.33
C VAL A 51 7.11 -5.32 -6.85
N GLN A 52 6.21 -4.81 -6.01
CA GLN A 52 6.45 -4.67 -4.58
C GLN A 52 6.77 -6.02 -3.93
N GLN A 53 5.98 -7.06 -4.22
CA GLN A 53 6.22 -8.42 -3.72
C GLN A 53 7.57 -8.96 -4.18
N CYS A 54 7.92 -8.75 -5.45
CA CYS A 54 9.21 -9.17 -5.99
C CYS A 54 10.40 -8.43 -5.33
N LEU A 55 10.27 -7.12 -5.11
CA LEU A 55 11.27 -6.32 -4.39
C LEU A 55 11.40 -6.80 -2.95
N GLN A 56 10.28 -7.07 -2.27
CA GLN A 56 10.24 -7.62 -0.92
C GLN A 56 10.98 -8.96 -0.81
N GLN A 57 10.80 -9.86 -1.78
CA GLN A 57 11.54 -11.13 -1.84
C GLN A 57 13.04 -10.95 -2.10
N ASN A 58 13.44 -9.84 -2.74
CA ASN A 58 14.83 -9.55 -3.08
C ASN A 58 15.52 -8.53 -2.17
N ARG A 59 14.93 -8.16 -1.00
CA ARG A 59 15.44 -7.07 -0.14
C ARG A 59 16.94 -7.05 0.11
N SER A 60 17.53 -8.20 0.40
CA SER A 60 18.97 -8.33 0.66
C SER A 60 19.85 -7.97 -0.54
N ARG A 61 19.29 -8.02 -1.75
CA ARG A 61 19.96 -7.79 -3.04
C ARG A 61 19.65 -6.41 -3.65
N LEU A 62 18.69 -5.68 -3.09
CA LEU A 62 18.32 -4.35 -3.57
C LEU A 62 19.44 -3.34 -3.28
N SER A 63 19.40 -2.22 -3.99
CA SER A 63 20.27 -1.08 -3.72
C SER A 63 20.01 -0.50 -2.32
N LYS A 64 21.00 0.20 -1.75
CA LYS A 64 20.88 0.86 -0.44
C LYS A 64 19.70 1.85 -0.38
N SER A 65 19.39 2.54 -1.49
CA SER A 65 18.26 3.47 -1.56
C SER A 65 16.92 2.74 -1.43
N CYS A 66 16.75 1.63 -2.15
CA CYS A 66 15.52 0.85 -2.09
C CYS A 66 15.40 0.09 -0.75
N GLN A 67 16.50 -0.42 -0.19
CA GLN A 67 16.49 -0.99 1.16
C GLN A 67 16.05 0.02 2.22
N LYS A 68 16.46 1.29 2.10
CA LYS A 68 16.06 2.35 3.02
C LYS A 68 14.55 2.58 2.99
N VAL A 69 13.92 2.51 1.81
CA VAL A 69 12.45 2.58 1.65
C VAL A 69 11.75 1.49 2.47
N PHE A 70 12.20 0.24 2.31
CA PHE A 70 11.66 -0.89 3.08
C PHE A 70 11.95 -0.77 4.59
N ALA A 71 13.06 -0.15 4.98
CA ALA A 71 13.41 0.07 6.38
C ALA A 71 12.63 1.22 7.04
N SER A 72 12.29 2.28 6.30
CA SER A 72 11.61 3.46 6.85
C SER A 72 10.09 3.29 6.99
N HIS A 73 9.47 2.52 6.08
CA HIS A 73 8.01 2.40 6.03
C HIS A 73 7.47 0.98 6.25
N GLY A 74 8.34 0.00 6.53
CA GLY A 74 7.91 -1.35 6.93
C GLY A 74 7.10 -2.10 5.86
N MET A 75 7.18 -1.66 4.60
CA MET A 75 6.77 -2.50 3.48
C MET A 75 7.50 -3.82 3.54
#